data_AF-A0A7C1CVT2-F1
#
_entry.id   AF-A0A7C1CVT2-F1
#
_cell.length_a   1.000
_cell.length_b   1.000
_cell.length_c   1.000
_cell.angle_alpha   90.00
_cell.angle_beta   90.00
_cell.angle_gamma   90.00
#
_symmetry.space_group_name_H-M   'P 1'
#
loop_
_entity.id
_entity.type
_entity.pdbx_description
1 polymer ?
#
loop_
_entity_poly.entity_id
_entity_poly.type
_entity_poly.pdbx_seq_one_letter_code
_entity_poly.pdbx_strand_id
1 'polypeptide(L)'
;MKKISITLILLVAGVNFLLAQNANYDPGLAQMLNADEYGIRLHTLVFKKTGEKQNYSEHEKDSIFRGHLNNISRLDNESKLFVAGPFGANPYS
;
A
#
# COMPACT_ATOMS: atom_id res chain seq x y z
N MET A 1 38.56 -24.10 -28.24
CA MET A 1 37.16 -24.56 -27.96
C MET A 1 36.64 -24.08 -26.60
N LYS A 2 37.29 -24.39 -25.47
CA LYS A 2 36.82 -23.97 -24.12
C LYS A 2 36.58 -22.45 -23.97
N LYS A 3 37.47 -21.61 -24.53
CA LYS A 3 37.32 -20.14 -24.48
C LYS A 3 36.08 -19.64 -25.26
N ILE A 4 35.82 -20.23 -26.43
CA ILE A 4 34.65 -19.90 -27.26
C ILE A 4 33.35 -20.33 -26.55
N SER A 5 33.34 -21.50 -25.92
CA SER A 5 32.19 -21.96 -25.13
C SER A 5 31.92 -21.05 -23.93
N ILE A 6 32.95 -20.59 -23.22
CA ILE A 6 32.80 -19.67 -22.08
C ILE A 6 32.28 -18.30 -22.54
N THR A 7 32.81 -17.76 -23.64
CA THR A 7 32.34 -16.49 -24.21
C THR A 7 30.87 -16.58 -24.64
N LEU A 8 30.45 -17.71 -25.22
CA LEU A 8 29.07 -17.93 -25.62
C LEU A 8 28.13 -18.01 -24.41
N ILE A 9 28.54 -18.69 -23.34
CA ILE A 9 27.78 -18.77 -22.09
C ILE A 9 27.62 -17.39 -21.44
N LEU A 10 28.69 -16.59 -21.41
CA LEU A 10 28.66 -15.21 -20.89
C LEU A 10 27.73 -14.31 -21.71
N LEU A 11 27.73 -14.46 -23.04
CA LEU A 11 26.84 -13.70 -23.92
C LEU A 11 25.37 -14.06 -23.67
N VAL A 12 25.05 -15.35 -23.56
CA VAL A 12 23.70 -15.83 -23.27
C VAL A 12 23.24 -15.35 -21.88
N ALA A 13 24.09 -15.42 -20.87
CA ALA A 13 23.78 -14.94 -19.52
C ALA A 13 23.50 -13.42 -19.49
N GLY A 14 24.27 -12.62 -20.23
CA GLY A 14 24.07 -11.18 -20.34
C GLY A 14 22.74 -10.78 -21.00
N VAL A 15 22.33 -11.50 -22.06
CA VAL A 15 21.04 -11.25 -22.73
C VAL A 15 19.86 -11.59 -21.82
N ASN A 16 19.94 -12.68 -21.05
CA ASN A 16 18.89 -13.03 -20.08
C ASN A 16 18.73 -11.97 -18.99
N PHE A 17 19.82 -11.34 -18.54
CA PHE A 17 19.76 -10.27 -17.53
C PHE A 17 19.12 -8.98 -18.06
N LEU A 18 19.33 -8.66 -19.34
CA LEU A 18 18.69 -7.51 -20.01
C LEU A 18 17.18 -7.72 -20.22
N LEU A 19 16.77 -8.95 -20.53
CA LEU A 19 15.36 -9.32 -20.71
C LEU A 19 14.61 -9.54 -19.38
N ALA A 20 15.32 -9.56 -18.24
CA ALA A 20 14.73 -9.72 -16.91
C ALA A 20 14.14 -8.42 -16.34
N GLN A 21 14.35 -7.26 -16.98
CA GLN A 21 13.68 -6.02 -16.58
C GLN A 21 12.17 -6.16 -16.87
N ASN A 22 11.34 -5.88 -15.86
CA ASN A 22 9.90 -6.09 -15.87
C ASN A 22 9.23 -5.53 -17.14
N ALA A 23 8.82 -6.41 -18.06
CA ALA A 23 8.13 -6.03 -19.29
C ALA A 23 6.68 -5.53 -19.08
N ASN A 24 6.17 -5.61 -17.85
CA ASN A 24 4.79 -5.24 -17.48
C ASN A 24 4.68 -3.82 -16.89
N TYR A 25 5.67 -2.95 -17.12
CA TYR A 25 5.54 -1.54 -16.74
C TYR A 25 4.53 -0.84 -17.65
N ASP A 26 3.42 -0.39 -17.08
CA ASP A 26 2.41 0.43 -17.76
C ASP A 26 2.51 1.88 -17.26
N PRO A 27 3.09 2.80 -18.05
CA PRO A 27 3.23 4.20 -17.66
C PRO A 27 1.88 4.92 -17.51
N GLY A 28 0.86 4.52 -18.28
CA GLY A 28 -0.48 5.10 -18.18
C GLY A 28 -1.14 4.72 -16.86
N LEU A 29 -1.01 3.45 -16.47
CA LEU A 29 -1.49 2.97 -15.19
C LEU A 29 -0.74 3.62 -14.01
N ALA A 30 0.59 3.75 -14.11
CA ALA A 30 1.39 4.41 -13.09
C ALA A 30 0.97 5.87 -12.88
N GLN A 31 0.74 6.60 -13.97
CA GLN A 31 0.26 7.98 -13.91
C GLN A 31 -1.16 8.07 -13.32
N MET A 32 -2.07 7.19 -13.73
CA MET A 32 -3.44 7.14 -13.18
C MET A 32 -3.44 6.86 -11.67
N LEU A 33 -2.55 6.00 -11.19
CA LEU A 33 -2.46 5.62 -9.78
C LEU A 33 -1.62 6.59 -8.93
N ASN A 34 -1.07 7.66 -9.51
CA ASN A 34 -0.09 8.53 -8.86
C ASN A 34 1.09 7.73 -8.27
N ALA A 35 1.55 6.76 -9.02
CA ALA A 35 2.68 5.93 -8.67
C ALA A 35 4.00 6.58 -9.14
N ASP A 36 5.10 6.25 -8.47
CA ASP A 36 6.45 6.63 -8.86
C ASP A 36 6.95 5.84 -10.10
N GLU A 37 8.20 6.07 -10.49
CA GLU A 37 8.84 5.40 -11.64
C GLU A 37 8.91 3.87 -11.50
N TYR A 38 8.75 3.34 -10.28
CA TYR A 38 8.70 1.90 -9.99
C TYR A 38 7.27 1.36 -9.92
N GLY A 39 6.25 2.20 -10.11
CA GLY A 39 4.85 1.81 -10.00
C GLY A 39 4.34 1.74 -8.54
N ILE A 40 5.01 2.41 -7.59
CA ILE A 40 4.63 2.45 -6.18
C ILE A 40 3.95 3.78 -5.83
N ARG A 41 2.80 3.72 -5.15
CA ARG A 41 2.15 4.90 -4.54
C ARG A 41 2.43 4.96 -3.04
N LEU A 42 2.79 6.13 -2.53
CA LEU A 42 2.97 6.36 -1.10
C LEU A 42 1.65 6.27 -0.34
N HIS A 43 1.64 5.53 0.77
CA HIS A 43 0.50 5.36 1.66
C HIS A 43 0.89 5.63 3.10
N THR A 44 -0.04 6.19 3.88
CA THR A 44 0.13 6.38 5.32
C THR A 44 -0.73 5.37 6.05
N LEU A 45 -0.08 4.52 6.86
CA LEU A 45 -0.77 3.61 7.78
C LEU A 45 -1.01 4.31 9.12
N VAL A 46 -2.27 4.31 9.58
CA VAL A 46 -2.66 4.97 10.83
C VAL A 46 -3.28 3.94 11.78
N PHE A 47 -2.76 3.89 13.00
CA PHE A 47 -3.31 3.09 14.09
C PHE A 47 -4.00 3.99 15.12
N LYS A 48 -5.15 3.56 15.63
CA LYS A 48 -5.79 4.20 16.79
C LYS A 48 -5.25 3.56 18.06
N LYS A 49 -4.69 4.39 18.94
CA LYS A 49 -4.32 4.00 20.30
C LYS A 49 -5.41 4.45 21.27
N THR A 50 -5.70 3.63 22.28
CA THR A 50 -6.62 3.99 23.36
C THR A 50 -6.10 5.23 24.11
N GLY A 51 -6.98 6.23 24.27
CA GLY A 51 -6.70 7.45 25.03
C GLY A 51 -6.91 7.29 26.53
N GLU A 52 -6.51 8.30 27.31
CA GLU A 52 -6.58 8.29 28.78
C GLU A 52 -8.01 8.47 29.32
N LYS A 53 -8.85 9.24 28.62
CA LYS A 53 -10.28 9.34 28.95
C LYS A 53 -10.98 8.06 28.48
N GLN A 54 -11.51 7.29 29.42
CA GLN A 54 -12.28 6.06 29.10
C GLN A 54 -13.75 6.14 29.57
N ASN A 55 -14.05 7.03 30.51
CA ASN A 55 -15.38 7.20 31.09
C ASN A 55 -16.25 8.14 30.24
N TYR A 56 -16.59 7.71 29.03
CA TYR A 56 -17.56 8.41 28.17
C TYR A 56 -18.98 7.92 28.46
N SER A 57 -19.94 8.85 28.46
CA SER A 57 -21.35 8.50 28.38
C SER A 57 -21.66 7.81 27.05
N GLU A 58 -22.76 7.05 26.99
CA GLU A 58 -23.22 6.38 25.77
C GLU A 58 -23.42 7.37 24.61
N HIS A 59 -24.06 8.50 24.89
CA HIS A 59 -24.27 9.57 23.91
C HIS A 59 -22.94 10.16 23.38
N GLU A 60 -21.94 10.36 24.24
CA GLU A 60 -20.61 10.80 23.78
C GLU A 60 -19.96 9.76 22.87
N LYS A 61 -20.03 8.47 23.24
CA LYS A 61 -19.47 7.37 22.42
C LYS A 61 -20.11 7.36 21.04
N ASP A 62 -21.44 7.38 20.97
CA ASP A 62 -22.18 7.36 19.71
C ASP A 62 -21.82 8.53 18.80
N SER A 63 -21.72 9.73 19.38
CA SER A 63 -21.31 10.94 18.65
C SER A 63 -19.90 10.80 18.06
N ILE A 64 -18.94 10.33 18.87
CA ILE A 64 -17.55 10.12 18.45
C ILE A 64 -17.46 9.06 17.35
N PHE A 65 -18.14 7.92 17.51
CA PHE A 65 -18.14 6.85 16.51
C PHE A 65 -18.80 7.29 15.20
N ARG A 66 -19.91 8.03 15.27
CA ARG A 66 -20.54 8.60 14.07
C ARG A 66 -19.61 9.58 13.36
N GLY A 67 -18.94 10.47 14.11
CA GLY A 67 -17.95 11.38 13.55
C GLY A 67 -16.80 10.63 12.86
N HIS A 68 -16.32 9.54 13.45
CA HIS A 68 -15.30 8.68 12.87
C HIS A 68 -15.74 8.04 11.55
N LEU A 69 -16.94 7.45 11.51
CA LEU A 69 -17.49 6.83 10.30
C LEU A 69 -17.73 7.86 9.20
N ASN A 70 -18.26 9.04 9.54
CA ASN A 70 -18.45 10.13 8.58
C ASN A 70 -17.12 10.56 7.94
N ASN A 71 -16.03 10.61 8.72
CA ASN A 71 -14.72 10.94 8.19
C ASN A 71 -14.16 9.82 7.29
N ILE A 72 -14.38 8.55 7.62
CA ILE A 72 -14.04 7.41 6.75
C ILE A 72 -14.78 7.54 5.41
N SER A 73 -16.10 7.75 5.43
CA SER A 73 -16.91 7.94 4.23
C SER A 73 -16.46 9.14 3.40
N ARG A 74 -16.07 10.25 4.05
CA ARG A 74 -15.51 11.41 3.35
C ARG A 74 -14.21 11.06 2.61
N LEU A 75 -13.29 10.34 3.27
CA LEU A 75 -12.02 9.95 2.66
C LEU A 75 -12.19 8.94 1.52
N ASP A 76 -13.17 8.04 1.65
CA ASP A 76 -13.56 7.10 0.59
C ASP A 76 -14.11 7.84 -0.64
N ASN A 77 -15.05 8.77 -0.43
CA ASN A 77 -15.58 9.64 -1.49
C ASN A 77 -14.50 10.50 -2.16
N GLU A 78 -13.48 10.92 -1.42
CA GLU A 78 -12.33 11.65 -1.96
C GLU A 78 -11.27 10.75 -2.62
N SER A 79 -11.48 9.43 -2.69
CA SER A 79 -10.51 8.43 -3.18
C SER A 79 -9.14 8.50 -2.47
N LYS A 80 -9.16 8.92 -1.20
CA LYS A 80 -7.97 9.04 -0.33
C LYS A 80 -7.81 7.86 0.62
N LEU A 81 -8.84 7.03 0.76
CA LEU A 81 -8.82 5.83 1.59
C LEU A 81 -8.67 4.58 0.72
N PHE A 82 -7.69 3.75 1.04
CA PHE A 82 -7.55 2.44 0.40
C PHE A 82 -8.32 1.36 1.17
N VAL A 83 -8.15 1.34 2.50
CA VAL A 83 -8.83 0.40 3.40
C VAL A 83 -8.95 1.00 4.79
N ALA A 84 -10.06 0.73 5.48
CA ALA A 84 -10.23 1.00 6.91
C ALA A 84 -10.99 -0.14 7.57
N GLY A 85 -10.59 -0.50 8.79
CA GLY A 85 -11.28 -1.52 9.57
C GLY A 85 -10.50 -1.93 10.81
N PRO A 86 -11.12 -2.71 11.71
CA PRO A 86 -10.41 -3.35 12.80
C PRO A 86 -9.47 -4.44 12.26
N PHE A 87 -8.28 -4.56 12.86
CA PHE A 87 -7.36 -5.68 12.58
C PHE A 87 -7.79 -6.99 13.30
N GLY A 88 -8.82 -6.92 14.14
CA GLY A 88 -9.29 -8.03 14.98
C GLY A 88 -9.80 -7.51 16.32
N ALA A 89 -10.16 -8.44 17.21
CA ALA A 89 -10.44 -8.10 18.60
C ALA A 89 -9.17 -7.52 19.25
N ASN A 90 -9.31 -6.43 19.99
CA ASN A 90 -8.22 -5.93 20.82
C ASN A 90 -8.09 -6.87 22.03
N PRO A 91 -6.97 -7.59 22.23
CA PRO A 91 -6.81 -8.47 23.39
C PRO A 91 -6.69 -7.70 24.73
N TYR A 92 -6.58 -6.36 24.67
CA TYR A 92 -6.44 -5.48 25.81
C TYR A 92 -7.65 -4.54 26.04
N SER A 93 -8.76 -4.75 25.33
CA SER A 93 -10.01 -3.99 25.53
C SER A 93 -10.91 -4.62 26.57
#